data_AF-A0A3M2WQA9-F1
#
_entry.id   AF-A0A3M2WQA9-F1
#
_cell.length_a   1.000
_cell.length_b   1.000
_cell.length_c   1.000
_cell.angle_alpha   90.00
_cell.angle_beta   90.00
_cell.angle_gamma   90.00
#
_symmetry.space_group_name_H-M   'P 1'
#
loop_
_entity.id
_entity.type
_entity.pdbx_description
1 polymer ?
#
loop_
_entity_poly.entity_id
_entity_poly.type
_entity_poly.pdbx_seq_one_letter_code
_entity_poly.pdbx_strand_id
1 'polypeptide(L)'
;MFRPLFVFIGTRYTRAKRRNHFVSFISLTSMIGLALGVVVMIVVLSTTIESADPITDWRGLAAKVQENPQVLAVAPFTQMQGLLTHDGKVQKVLLNGINPAEERKVSIIDHFIQQGQLDSLSA
;
A
#
# COMPACT_ATOMS: atom_id res chain seq x y z
N MET A 1 54.90 37.64 4.75
CA MET A 1 53.58 38.29 4.55
C MET A 1 52.74 37.39 3.64
N PHE A 2 52.09 36.37 4.20
CA PHE A 2 51.46 35.28 3.44
C PHE A 2 49.97 35.59 3.19
N ARG A 3 49.61 35.85 1.93
CA ARG A 3 48.22 36.00 1.49
C ARG A 3 47.61 34.58 1.33
N PRO A 4 46.48 34.25 1.98
CA PRO A 4 45.95 32.90 1.95
C PRO A 4 45.26 32.64 0.60
N LEU A 5 46.02 32.19 -0.40
CA LEU A 5 45.53 31.83 -1.73
C LEU A 5 44.43 30.75 -1.68
N PHE A 6 44.48 29.86 -0.69
CA PHE A 6 43.49 28.82 -0.44
C PHE A 6 42.09 29.37 -0.13
N VAL A 7 42.01 30.48 0.63
CA VAL A 7 40.72 31.12 0.95
C VAL A 7 40.12 31.76 -0.31
N PHE A 8 40.96 32.34 -1.17
CA PHE A 8 40.51 32.98 -2.41
C PHE A 8 40.05 31.96 -3.47
N ILE A 9 40.73 30.82 -3.59
CA ILE A 9 40.34 29.74 -4.50
C ILE A 9 39.08 29.03 -3.99
N GLY A 10 39.01 28.74 -2.67
CA GLY A 10 37.83 28.13 -2.05
C GLY A 10 36.58 29.00 -2.21
N THR A 11 36.67 30.31 -1.94
CA THR A 11 35.53 31.22 -2.08
C THR A 11 35.06 31.39 -3.53
N ARG A 12 35.96 31.35 -4.52
CA ARG A 12 35.58 31.35 -5.95
C ARG A 12 34.82 30.08 -6.34
N TYR A 13 35.25 28.92 -5.84
CA TYR A 13 34.64 27.63 -6.19
C TYR A 13 33.29 27.42 -5.52
N THR A 14 33.15 27.78 -4.24
CA THR A 14 31.87 27.72 -3.52
C THR A 14 30.85 28.70 -4.10
N ARG A 15 31.30 29.86 -4.58
CA ARG A 15 30.45 30.88 -5.22
C ARG A 15 30.08 30.56 -6.68
N ALA A 16 30.77 29.61 -7.32
CA ALA A 16 30.49 29.17 -8.69
C ALA A 16 29.43 28.05 -8.78
N LYS A 17 28.90 27.58 -7.65
CA LYS A 17 27.78 26.63 -7.63
C LYS A 17 26.50 27.38 -8.02
N ARG A 18 26.31 27.58 -9.33
CA ARG A 18 25.11 28.19 -9.91
C ARG A 18 23.88 27.49 -9.32
N ARG A 19 23.02 28.29 -8.67
CA ARG A 19 21.64 27.95 -8.35
C ARG A 19 20.93 27.56 -9.65
N ASN A 20 20.88 26.27 -9.95
CA ASN A 20 20.09 25.77 -11.06
C ASN A 20 18.69 25.46 -10.53
N HIS A 21 17.76 26.41 -10.71
CA HIS A 21 16.33 26.26 -10.37
C HIS A 21 15.75 24.97 -10.97
N PHE A 22 16.26 24.55 -12.12
CA PHE A 22 15.89 23.31 -12.80
C PHE A 22 16.16 22.05 -11.97
N VAL A 23 17.30 21.99 -11.27
CA VAL A 23 17.64 20.86 -10.38
C VAL A 23 16.75 20.86 -9.15
N SER A 24 16.43 22.05 -8.60
CA SER A 24 15.50 22.17 -7.47
C SER A 24 14.07 21.77 -7.82
N PHE A 25 13.62 22.02 -9.04
CA PHE A 25 12.28 21.64 -9.51
C PHE A 25 12.12 20.12 -9.59
N ILE A 26 13.10 19.42 -10.18
CA ILE A 26 13.10 17.95 -10.28
C ILE A 26 13.07 17.33 -8.88
N SER A 27 13.93 17.82 -7.96
CA SER A 27 13.95 17.33 -6.58
C SER A 27 12.63 17.55 -5.85
N LEU A 28 11.97 18.70 -6.04
CA LEU A 28 10.66 18.98 -5.42
C LEU A 28 9.59 18.01 -5.94
N THR A 29 9.53 17.80 -7.26
CA THR A 29 8.54 16.88 -7.85
C THR A 29 8.77 15.43 -7.40
N SER A 30 10.03 14.98 -7.30
CA SER A 30 10.34 13.63 -6.78
C SER A 30 9.99 13.47 -5.31
N MET A 31 10.25 14.49 -4.49
CA MET A 31 9.96 14.44 -3.05
C MET A 31 8.46 14.37 -2.79
N ILE A 32 7.64 15.12 -3.55
CA ILE A 32 6.18 15.05 -3.47
C ILE A 32 5.66 13.68 -3.93
N GLY A 33 6.13 13.18 -5.07
CA GLY A 33 5.70 11.88 -5.59
C GLY A 33 6.01 10.73 -4.64
N LEU A 34 7.22 10.72 -4.06
CA LEU A 34 7.61 9.74 -3.05
C LEU A 34 6.75 9.86 -1.79
N ALA A 35 6.55 11.08 -1.28
CA ALA A 35 5.75 11.30 -0.08
C ALA A 35 4.30 10.82 -0.28
N LEU A 36 3.68 11.17 -1.40
CA LEU A 36 2.32 10.71 -1.73
C LEU A 36 2.26 9.18 -1.87
N GLY A 37 3.20 8.57 -2.59
CA GLY A 37 3.24 7.11 -2.75
C GLY A 37 3.39 6.37 -1.42
N VAL A 38 4.28 6.84 -0.55
CA VAL A 38 4.49 6.25 0.79
C VAL A 38 3.25 6.44 1.67
N VAL A 39 2.62 7.63 1.64
CA VAL A 39 1.39 7.89 2.42
C VAL A 39 0.28 6.92 2.01
N VAL A 40 0.05 6.74 0.71
CA VAL A 40 -0.97 5.79 0.22
C VAL A 40 -0.65 4.37 0.68
N MET A 41 0.61 3.94 0.58
CA MET A 41 1.03 2.60 1.00
C MET A 41 0.82 2.35 2.49
N ILE A 42 1.07 3.36 3.34
CA ILE A 42 0.86 3.28 4.79
C ILE A 42 -0.64 3.18 5.12
N VAL A 43 -1.47 4.01 4.49
CA VAL A 43 -2.92 4.03 4.75
C VAL A 43 -3.55 2.68 4.43
N VAL A 44 -3.21 2.09 3.28
CA VAL A 44 -3.74 0.77 2.85
C VAL A 44 -3.32 -0.34 3.82
N LEU A 45 -2.07 -0.35 4.27
CA LEU A 45 -1.61 -1.37 5.22
C LEU A 45 -2.30 -1.20 6.59
N SER A 46 -2.60 0.03 7.00
CA SER A 46 -3.24 0.32 8.28
C SER A 46 -4.72 -0.06 8.35
N THR A 47 -5.41 -0.20 7.21
CA THR A 47 -6.84 -0.58 7.20
C THR A 47 -7.06 -2.08 7.39
N THR A 48 -6.03 -2.90 7.21
CA THR A 48 -6.11 -4.35 7.34
C THR A 48 -5.70 -4.77 8.75
N ILE A 49 -6.62 -5.39 9.49
CA ILE A 49 -6.34 -5.96 10.81
C ILE A 49 -6.03 -7.44 10.62
N GLU A 50 -4.75 -7.81 10.73
CA GLU A 50 -4.29 -9.21 10.71
C GLU A 50 -3.84 -9.63 12.12
N SER A 51 -4.29 -10.79 12.58
CA SER A 51 -3.88 -11.38 13.85
C SER A 51 -3.22 -12.74 13.62
N ALA A 52 -2.23 -13.07 14.45
CA ALA A 52 -1.55 -14.37 14.40
C ALA A 52 -2.46 -15.53 14.84
N ASP A 53 -3.35 -15.27 15.80
CA ASP A 53 -4.39 -16.20 16.23
C ASP A 53 -5.67 -15.99 15.43
N PRO A 54 -6.45 -17.05 15.12
CA PRO A 54 -7.74 -16.91 14.45
C PRO A 54 -8.70 -16.02 15.25
N ILE A 55 -9.25 -15.00 14.59
CA ILE A 55 -10.27 -14.13 15.19
C ILE A 55 -11.57 -14.93 15.26
N THR A 56 -11.89 -15.48 16.43
CA THR A 56 -13.13 -16.25 16.65
C THR A 56 -14.37 -15.36 16.66
N ASP A 57 -14.28 -14.17 17.26
CA ASP A 57 -15.37 -13.18 17.30
C ASP A 57 -15.08 -11.97 16.41
N TRP A 58 -15.03 -12.19 15.10
CA TRP A 58 -14.83 -11.11 14.14
C TRP A 58 -16.04 -10.16 14.07
N ARG A 59 -17.24 -10.64 14.40
CA ARG A 59 -18.47 -9.83 14.37
C ARG A 59 -18.48 -8.79 15.49
N GLY A 60 -18.11 -9.17 16.71
CA GLY A 60 -17.97 -8.24 17.83
C GLY A 60 -16.90 -7.17 17.57
N LEU A 61 -15.78 -7.57 16.96
CA LEU A 61 -14.74 -6.63 16.54
C LEU A 61 -15.25 -5.67 15.44
N ALA A 62 -15.94 -6.19 14.42
CA ALA A 62 -16.51 -5.38 13.35
C ALA A 62 -17.50 -4.34 13.89
N ALA A 63 -18.38 -4.72 14.82
CA ALA A 63 -19.32 -3.79 15.45
C ALA A 63 -18.60 -2.64 16.16
N LYS A 64 -17.54 -2.95 16.93
CA LYS A 64 -16.74 -1.94 17.64
C LYS A 64 -15.98 -1.02 16.69
N VAL A 65 -15.45 -1.55 15.59
CA VAL A 65 -14.72 -0.77 14.58
C VAL A 65 -15.69 0.14 13.81
N GLN A 66 -16.92 -0.33 13.57
CA GLN A 66 -17.97 0.42 12.89
C GLN A 66 -18.57 1.57 13.72
N GLU A 67 -18.33 1.62 15.03
CA GLU A 67 -18.66 2.80 15.86
C GLU A 67 -17.86 4.05 15.45
N ASN A 68 -16.72 3.88 14.78
CA ASN A 68 -15.91 4.99 14.32
C ASN A 68 -16.49 5.57 13.01
N PRO A 69 -16.79 6.88 12.93
CA PRO A 69 -17.36 7.50 11.72
C PRO A 69 -16.43 7.46 10.50
N GLN A 70 -15.14 7.19 10.66
CA GLN A 70 -14.19 7.04 9.55
C GLN A 70 -14.25 5.65 8.89
N VAL A 71 -14.93 4.68 9.50
CA VAL A 71 -15.06 3.31 9.00
C VAL A 71 -16.35 3.20 8.20
N LEU A 72 -16.24 3.08 6.88
CA LEU A 72 -17.40 2.98 5.98
C LEU A 72 -17.98 1.56 5.94
N ALA A 73 -17.12 0.55 5.94
CA ALA A 73 -17.50 -0.86 5.89
C ALA A 73 -16.34 -1.75 6.38
N VAL A 74 -16.67 -2.96 6.81
CA VAL A 74 -15.72 -3.98 7.29
C VAL A 74 -16.09 -5.31 6.66
N ALA A 75 -15.11 -6.05 6.15
CA ALA A 75 -15.30 -7.41 5.67
C ALA A 75 -14.24 -8.35 6.25
N PRO A 76 -14.63 -9.57 6.69
CA PRO A 76 -13.66 -10.57 7.13
C PRO A 76 -13.04 -11.27 5.92
N PHE A 77 -11.74 -11.56 6.01
CA PHE A 77 -11.06 -12.43 5.07
C PHE A 77 -10.16 -13.42 5.81
N THR A 78 -9.85 -14.54 5.16
CA THR A 78 -8.89 -15.54 5.66
C THR A 78 -7.94 -15.90 4.53
N GLN A 79 -6.65 -15.65 4.74
CA GLN A 79 -5.63 -15.88 3.73
C GLN A 79 -4.90 -17.20 3.98
N MET A 80 -4.87 -18.06 2.97
CA MET A 80 -4.20 -19.35 2.99
C MET A 80 -3.22 -19.46 1.81
N GLN A 81 -2.12 -20.17 2.00
CA GLN A 81 -1.18 -20.48 0.92
C GLN A 81 -1.32 -21.95 0.56
N GLY A 82 -1.50 -22.24 -0.73
CA GLY A 82 -1.68 -23.60 -1.24
C GLY A 82 -0.86 -23.85 -2.50
N LEU A 83 -0.81 -25.12 -2.91
CA LEU A 83 -0.27 -25.53 -4.20
C LEU A 83 -1.41 -26.08 -5.04
N LEU A 84 -1.62 -25.52 -6.23
CA LEU A 84 -2.48 -26.12 -7.24
C LEU A 84 -1.61 -26.96 -8.18
N THR A 85 -2.07 -28.17 -8.48
CA THR A 85 -1.42 -29.05 -9.44
C THR A 85 -2.37 -29.34 -10.57
N HIS A 86 -1.94 -29.04 -11.79
CA HIS A 86 -2.69 -29.36 -13.00
C HIS A 86 -1.70 -29.82 -14.09
N ASP A 87 -1.95 -31.00 -14.66
CA ASP A 87 -1.12 -31.58 -15.72
C ASP A 87 0.39 -31.66 -15.37
N GLY A 88 0.69 -32.13 -14.16
CA GLY A 88 2.07 -32.25 -13.64
C GLY A 88 2.76 -30.93 -13.31
N LYS A 89 2.15 -29.77 -13.57
CA LYS A 89 2.66 -28.44 -13.18
C LYS A 89 2.11 -28.05 -11.82
N VAL A 90 3.02 -27.76 -10.89
CA VAL A 90 2.68 -27.28 -9.54
C VAL A 90 2.86 -25.77 -9.50
N GLN A 91 1.80 -25.05 -9.14
CA GLN A 91 1.82 -23.61 -8.98
C GLN A 91 1.41 -23.23 -7.55
N LYS A 92 2.24 -22.41 -6.90
CA LYS A 92 1.87 -21.79 -5.63
C LYS A 92 0.77 -20.77 -5.84
N VAL A 93 -0.27 -20.85 -5.03
CA VAL A 93 -1.39 -19.91 -5.05
C VAL A 93 -1.66 -19.35 -3.66
N LEU A 94 -2.19 -18.13 -3.65
CA LEU A 94 -2.74 -17.49 -2.48
C LEU A 94 -4.27 -17.63 -2.57
N LEU A 95 -4.88 -18.23 -1.56
CA LEU A 95 -6.32 -18.37 -1.45
C LEU A 95 -6.84 -17.40 -0.40
N ASN A 96 -7.78 -16.54 -0.78
CA ASN A 96 -8.45 -15.64 0.13
C ASN A 96 -9.90 -16.09 0.30
N GLY A 97 -10.24 -16.62 1.47
CA GLY A 97 -11.62 -16.88 1.86
C GLY A 97 -12.27 -15.55 2.22
N ILE A 98 -13.40 -15.24 1.58
CA ILE A 98 -14.15 -14.00 1.75
C ILE A 98 -15.64 -14.31 1.93
N ASN A 99 -16.39 -13.38 2.51
CA ASN A 99 -17.84 -13.39 2.46
C ASN A 99 -18.33 -12.46 1.33
N PRO A 100 -18.90 -12.96 0.22
CA PRO A 100 -19.30 -12.13 -0.93
C PRO A 100 -20.26 -10.98 -0.62
N ALA A 101 -21.11 -11.13 0.41
CA ALA A 101 -22.06 -10.10 0.81
C ALA A 101 -21.41 -8.91 1.53
N GLU A 102 -20.36 -9.17 2.32
CA GLU A 102 -19.62 -8.13 3.04
C GLU A 102 -18.46 -7.56 2.20
N GLU A 103 -17.80 -8.40 1.40
CA GLU A 103 -16.66 -8.00 0.56
C GLU A 103 -17.05 -6.92 -0.46
N ARG A 104 -18.26 -6.98 -1.01
CA ARG A 104 -18.76 -5.95 -1.95
C ARG A 104 -18.87 -4.55 -1.35
N LYS A 105 -18.93 -4.43 -0.02
CA LYS A 105 -18.96 -3.13 0.66
C LYS A 105 -17.59 -2.49 0.77
N VAL A 106 -16.51 -3.29 0.69
CA VAL A 106 -15.11 -2.83 0.85
C VAL A 106 -14.29 -2.94 -0.43
N SER A 107 -14.71 -3.77 -1.39
CA SER A 107 -13.94 -4.10 -2.59
C SER A 107 -14.78 -3.97 -3.85
N ILE A 108 -14.13 -3.50 -4.91
CA ILE A 108 -14.69 -3.33 -6.25
C ILE A 108 -14.40 -4.52 -7.18
N ILE A 109 -13.81 -5.59 -6.65
CA ILE A 109 -13.29 -6.71 -7.46
C ILE A 109 -14.36 -7.37 -8.34
N ASP A 110 -15.63 -7.31 -7.93
CA ASP A 110 -16.78 -7.80 -8.72
C ASP A 110 -16.83 -7.22 -10.14
N HIS A 111 -16.43 -5.96 -10.32
CA HIS A 111 -16.41 -5.29 -11.62
C HIS A 111 -15.26 -5.74 -12.53
N PHE A 112 -14.26 -6.44 -11.98
CA PHE A 112 -13.07 -6.87 -12.71
C PHE A 112 -13.08 -8.38 -13.01
N ILE A 113 -14.12 -9.10 -12.60
CA ILE A 113 -14.29 -10.52 -12.90
C ILE A 113 -14.75 -10.66 -14.36
N GLN A 114 -13.93 -11.34 -15.17
CA GLN A 114 -14.23 -11.58 -16.58
C GLN A 114 -15.12 -12.81 -16.81
N GLN A 115 -15.08 -13.78 -15.90
CA GLN A 115 -15.81 -15.05 -15.98
C GLN A 115 -16.28 -15.47 -14.59
N GLY A 116 -17.54 -15.90 -14.48
CA GLY A 116 -18.17 -16.22 -13.20
C GLY A 116 -18.70 -14.98 -12.47
N GLN A 117 -19.14 -15.15 -11.22
CA GLN A 117 -19.65 -14.09 -10.36
C GLN A 117 -19.23 -14.35 -8.90
N LEU A 118 -19.05 -13.31 -8.10
CA LEU A 118 -18.78 -13.46 -6.67
C LEU A 118 -19.88 -14.25 -5.94
N ASP A 119 -21.13 -14.13 -6.38
CA ASP A 119 -22.28 -14.88 -5.86
C ASP A 119 -22.18 -16.39 -6.07
N SER A 120 -21.41 -16.84 -7.05
CA SER A 120 -21.19 -18.28 -7.27
C SER A 120 -20.34 -18.93 -6.17
N LEU A 121 -19.71 -18.13 -5.31
CA LEU A 121 -18.94 -18.62 -4.15
C LEU A 121 -19.82 -18.92 -2.93
N SER A 122 -21.07 -18.44 -2.88
CA SER A 122 -22.03 -18.84 -1.86
C SER A 122 -22.73 -20.13 -2.29
N ALA A 123 -22.38 -21.25 -1.66
CA ALA A 123 -23.09 -22.51 -1.75
C ALA A 123 -24.31 -22.53 -0.81
#